data_AF-A0AAV5V4J1-F1
#
_entry.id   AF-A0AAV5V4J1-F1
#
_cell.length_a   1.000
_cell.length_b   1.000
_cell.length_c   1.000
_cell.angle_alpha   90.00
_cell.angle_beta   90.00
_cell.angle_gamma   90.00
#
_symmetry.space_group_name_H-M   'P 1'
#
loop_
_entity.id
_entity.type
_entity.pdbx_description
1 polymer ?
#
loop_
_entity_poly.entity_id
_entity_poly.type
_entity_poly.pdbx_seq_one_letter_code
_entity_poly.pdbx_strand_id
1 'polypeptide(L)'
;MKTLLRMLQLLYLLHLIVLAAADKLLHAQIIIRHADRAPMQSFTSAQSAALFPRGLTEITNAGLRHAYEEGLLFGQRYHELGLLSECTSSNDVIICIYIQISIIYLNLHKLIYKFINF
;
A
#
# COMPACT_ATOMS: atom_id res chain seq x y z
N MET A 1 43.01 -26.56 -22.78
CA MET A 1 42.98 -26.14 -21.36
C MET A 1 42.69 -24.65 -21.17
N LYS A 2 43.42 -23.72 -21.81
CA LYS A 2 43.19 -22.27 -21.67
C LYS A 2 41.80 -21.80 -22.14
N THR A 3 41.24 -22.43 -23.17
CA THR A 3 39.89 -22.16 -23.69
C THR A 3 38.79 -22.57 -22.70
N LEU A 4 38.92 -23.75 -22.08
CA LEU A 4 38.01 -24.23 -21.04
C LEU A 4 38.03 -23.31 -19.81
N LEU A 5 39.21 -22.86 -19.38
CA LEU A 5 39.37 -21.94 -18.26
C LEU A 5 38.69 -20.58 -18.54
N ARG A 6 38.84 -20.05 -19.76
CA ARG A 6 38.16 -18.81 -20.18
C ARG A 6 36.64 -18.95 -20.20
N MET A 7 36.11 -20.09 -20.66
CA MET A 7 34.67 -20.36 -20.60
C MET A 7 34.15 -20.40 -19.16
N LEU A 8 34.88 -21.05 -18.26
CA LEU A 8 34.50 -21.12 -16.84
C LEU A 8 34.52 -19.75 -16.16
N GLN A 9 35.52 -18.93 -16.49
CA GLN A 9 35.60 -17.53 -16.03
C GLN A 9 34.41 -16.70 -16.55
N LEU A 10 34.03 -16.87 -17.81
CA LEU A 10 32.89 -16.18 -18.40
C LEU A 10 31.57 -16.59 -17.73
N LEU A 11 31.37 -17.89 -17.49
CA LEU A 11 30.19 -18.42 -16.79
C LEU A 11 30.10 -17.91 -15.35
N TYR A 12 31.23 -17.85 -14.64
CA TYR A 12 31.31 -17.29 -13.30
C TYR A 12 30.96 -15.79 -13.30
N LEU A 13 31.48 -15.03 -14.27
CA LEU A 13 31.16 -13.61 -14.42
C LEU A 13 29.66 -13.40 -14.70
N LEU A 14 29.08 -14.23 -15.58
CA LEU A 14 27.66 -14.17 -15.91
C LEU A 14 26.79 -14.49 -14.68
N HIS A 15 27.20 -15.47 -13.87
CA HIS A 15 26.50 -15.82 -12.64
C HIS A 15 26.55 -14.68 -11.61
N LEU A 16 27.70 -14.01 -11.47
CA LEU A 16 27.82 -12.83 -10.60
C LEU A 16 26.93 -11.67 -11.06
N ILE A 17 26.78 -11.46 -12.37
CA ILE A 17 25.89 -10.42 -12.92
C ILE A 17 24.43 -10.73 -12.61
N VAL A 18 24.01 -11.99 -12.74
CA VAL A 18 22.64 -12.42 -12.39
C VAL A 18 22.39 -12.28 -10.90
N LEU A 19 23.36 -12.63 -10.06
CA LEU A 19 23.27 -12.46 -8.61
C LEU A 19 23.24 -10.99 -8.18
N ALA A 20 23.88 -10.10 -8.95
CA ALA A 20 23.88 -8.66 -8.73
C ALA A 20 22.62 -7.96 -9.26
N ALA A 21 21.77 -8.64 -10.03
CA ALA A 21 20.48 -8.11 -10.43
C ALA A 21 19.56 -8.07 -9.20
N ALA A 22 19.41 -6.89 -8.61
CA ALA A 22 18.51 -6.70 -7.47
C ALA A 22 17.06 -6.93 -7.90
N ASP A 23 16.31 -7.66 -7.06
CA ASP A 23 14.87 -7.82 -7.22
C ASP A 23 14.19 -6.44 -7.17
N LYS A 24 13.67 -5.99 -8.31
CA LYS A 24 12.96 -4.71 -8.41
C LYS A 24 11.48 -4.93 -8.15
N LEU A 25 10.92 -4.20 -7.18
CA LEU A 25 9.47 -4.19 -6.96
C LEU A 25 8.78 -3.47 -8.13
N LEU A 26 7.90 -4.18 -8.84
CA LEU A 26 7.20 -3.65 -10.02
C LEU A 26 5.80 -3.10 -9.71
N HIS A 27 5.14 -3.64 -8.69
CA HIS A 27 3.77 -3.28 -8.33
C HIS A 27 3.47 -3.62 -6.87
N ALA A 28 2.64 -2.81 -6.21
CA ALA A 28 2.08 -3.09 -4.90
C ALA A 28 0.58 -2.76 -4.89
N GLN A 29 -0.22 -3.67 -4.33
CA GLN A 29 -1.63 -3.46 -4.06
C GLN A 29 -1.86 -3.60 -2.55
N ILE A 30 -2.53 -2.61 -1.95
CA ILE A 30 -2.81 -2.59 -0.51
C ILE A 30 -4.30 -2.36 -0.31
N ILE A 31 -4.86 -3.01 0.71
CA ILE A 31 -6.21 -2.75 1.21
C ILE A 31 -6.04 -2.17 2.61
N ILE A 32 -6.38 -0.89 2.77
CA ILE A 32 -6.25 -0.17 4.04
C ILE A 32 -7.65 0.15 4.55
N ARG A 33 -7.85 -0.02 5.86
CA ARG A 33 -9.09 0.39 6.53
C ARG A 33 -9.15 1.93 6.63
N HIS A 34 -10.33 2.48 6.82
CA HIS A 34 -10.49 3.89 7.20
C HIS A 34 -9.63 4.26 8.42
N ALA A 35 -9.24 5.55 8.51
CA ALA A 35 -8.54 6.12 9.64
C ALA A 35 -9.37 6.11 10.95
N ASP A 36 -8.72 6.37 12.10
CA ASP A 36 -9.39 6.37 13.41
C ASP A 36 -10.57 7.34 13.44
N ARG A 37 -11.74 6.81 13.80
CA ARG A 37 -13.01 7.55 13.77
C ARG A 37 -13.73 7.46 15.11
N ALA A 38 -14.66 8.39 15.32
CA ALA A 38 -15.55 8.39 16.46
C ALA A 38 -16.44 7.13 16.48
N PRO A 39 -16.98 6.74 17.67
CA PRO A 39 -17.96 5.67 17.79
C PRO A 39 -19.11 5.80 16.79
N MET A 40 -19.71 4.67 16.42
CA MET A 40 -20.77 4.65 15.41
C MET A 40 -22.13 5.08 15.93
N GLN A 41 -22.47 4.66 17.15
CA GLN A 41 -23.85 4.68 17.63
C GLN A 41 -24.09 5.78 18.66
N SER A 42 -23.23 5.86 19.68
CA SER A 42 -23.40 6.82 20.77
C SER A 42 -22.09 7.05 21.52
N PHE A 43 -22.09 8.14 22.28
CA PHE A 43 -21.10 8.44 23.29
C PHE A 43 -21.59 7.96 24.65
N THR A 44 -20.68 7.50 25.51
CA THR A 44 -21.02 7.06 26.87
C THR A 44 -21.31 8.21 27.82
N SER A 45 -20.81 9.42 27.51
CA SER A 45 -21.03 10.64 28.29
C SER A 45 -20.79 11.91 27.46
N ALA A 46 -21.27 13.07 27.96
CA ALA A 46 -20.99 14.37 27.34
C ALA A 46 -19.48 14.70 27.30
N GLN A 47 -18.73 14.29 28.33
CA GLN A 47 -17.27 14.43 28.36
C GLN A 47 -16.61 13.61 27.26
N SER A 48 -17.08 12.37 27.01
CA SER A 48 -16.56 11.56 25.91
C SER A 48 -16.90 12.15 24.55
N ALA A 49 -18.09 12.74 24.37
CA ALA A 49 -18.49 13.43 23.14
C ALA A 49 -17.59 14.63 22.85
N ALA A 50 -17.16 15.37 23.88
CA ALA A 50 -16.27 16.51 23.74
C ALA A 50 -14.88 16.15 23.17
N LEU A 51 -14.45 14.89 23.28
CA LEU A 51 -13.21 14.40 22.66
C LEU A 51 -13.33 14.21 21.14
N PHE A 52 -14.55 14.15 20.61
CA PHE A 52 -14.84 13.93 19.20
C PHE A 52 -15.62 15.13 18.63
N PRO A 53 -14.99 16.31 18.45
CA PRO A 53 -15.66 17.54 18.06
C PRO A 53 -16.34 17.49 16.69
N ARG A 54 -15.97 16.51 15.85
CA ARG A 54 -16.59 16.27 14.54
C ARG A 54 -17.88 15.46 14.60
N GLY A 55 -18.16 14.80 15.73
CA GLY A 55 -19.35 13.97 15.92
C GLY A 55 -19.11 12.48 15.70
N LEU A 56 -20.20 11.70 15.79
CA LEU A 56 -20.19 10.25 15.58
C LEU A 56 -19.75 9.91 14.16
N THR A 57 -19.22 8.70 13.97
CA THR A 57 -18.75 8.12 12.70
C THR A 57 -17.63 8.85 11.96
N GLU A 58 -17.39 10.13 12.28
CA GLU A 58 -16.40 10.99 11.63
C GLU A 58 -14.95 10.61 11.98
N ILE A 59 -14.06 10.79 11.01
CA ILE A 59 -12.62 10.61 11.22
C ILE A 59 -12.12 11.68 12.19
N THR A 60 -11.36 11.26 13.18
CA THR A 60 -10.79 12.17 14.19
C THR A 60 -9.57 12.92 13.66
N ASN A 61 -9.22 14.05 14.28
CA ASN A 61 -7.97 14.76 13.94
C ASN A 61 -6.73 13.88 14.18
N ALA A 62 -6.76 13.03 15.21
CA ALA A 62 -5.70 12.05 15.46
C ALA A 62 -5.66 11.00 14.34
N GLY A 63 -6.81 10.47 13.92
CA GLY A 63 -6.91 9.52 12.81
C GLY A 63 -6.37 10.08 11.50
N LEU A 64 -6.68 11.35 11.18
CA LEU A 64 -6.08 12.02 10.01
C LEU A 64 -4.56 12.10 10.10
N ARG A 65 -4.02 12.40 11.29
CA ARG A 65 -2.57 12.44 11.51
C ARG A 65 -1.94 11.07 11.34
N HIS A 66 -2.51 10.03 11.96
CA HIS A 66 -1.98 8.67 11.84
C HIS A 66 -2.01 8.18 10.39
N ALA A 67 -3.10 8.43 9.65
CA ALA A 67 -3.18 8.07 8.24
C ALA A 67 -2.15 8.81 7.37
N TYR A 68 -1.85 10.08 7.70
CA TYR A 68 -0.80 10.84 7.05
C TYR A 68 0.59 10.24 7.33
N GLU A 69 0.89 9.93 8.59
CA GLU A 69 2.15 9.30 9.00
C GLU A 69 2.34 7.93 8.35
N GLU A 70 1.28 7.11 8.29
CA GLU A 70 1.29 5.82 7.59
C GLU A 70 1.58 6.01 6.08
N GLY A 71 0.97 7.00 5.45
CA GLY A 71 1.24 7.36 4.05
C GLY A 71 2.70 7.76 3.80
N LEU A 72 3.32 8.51 4.73
CA LEU A 72 4.75 8.85 4.66
C LEU A 72 5.64 7.61 4.75
N LEU A 73 5.32 6.67 5.65
CA LEU A 73 6.06 5.41 5.79
C LEU A 73 5.95 4.54 4.53
N PHE A 74 4.76 4.46 3.92
CA PHE A 74 4.60 3.77 2.63
C PHE A 74 5.41 4.44 1.53
N GLY A 75 5.35 5.78 1.43
CA GLY A 75 6.13 6.53 0.46
C GLY A 75 7.64 6.25 0.58
N GLN A 76 8.18 6.34 1.80
CA GLN A 76 9.58 6.02 2.07
C GLN A 76 9.90 4.57 1.68
N ARG A 77 9.07 3.62 2.12
CA ARG A 77 9.31 2.19 1.85
C ARG A 77 9.31 1.87 0.36
N TYR A 78 8.39 2.46 -0.41
CA TYR A 78 8.33 2.22 -1.85
C TYR A 78 9.41 2.95 -2.63
N HIS A 79 9.94 4.04 -2.11
CA HIS A 79 11.15 4.65 -2.65
C HIS A 79 12.39 3.76 -2.43
N GLU A 80 12.58 3.24 -1.21
CA GLU A 80 13.66 2.29 -0.87
C GLU A 80 13.64 1.02 -1.72
N LEU A 81 12.43 0.55 -2.08
CA LEU A 81 12.23 -0.63 -2.92
C LEU A 81 12.32 -0.33 -4.43
N GLY A 82 12.62 0.90 -4.82
CA GLY A 82 12.74 1.31 -6.22
C GLY A 82 11.42 1.25 -7.00
N LEU A 83 10.28 1.24 -6.28
CA LEU A 83 8.94 1.27 -6.86
C LEU A 83 8.53 2.71 -7.20
N LEU A 84 8.82 3.67 -6.31
CA LEU A 84 8.55 5.10 -6.54
C LEU A 84 9.85 5.84 -6.89
N SER A 85 9.78 6.68 -7.91
CA SER A 85 10.84 7.62 -8.28
C SER A 85 10.88 8.83 -7.33
N GLU A 86 12.00 9.57 -7.31
CA GLU A 86 12.15 10.81 -6.52
C GLU A 86 11.07 11.85 -6.87
N CYS A 87 10.62 11.85 -8.13
CA CYS A 87 9.53 12.67 -8.63
C CYS A 87 8.31 11.79 -8.90
N THR A 88 7.57 11.43 -7.84
CA THR A 88 6.33 10.65 -7.98
C THR A 88 5.29 11.46 -8.75
N SER A 89 4.85 10.94 -9.89
CA SER A 89 3.79 11.52 -10.72
C SER A 89 2.41 10.99 -10.30
N SER A 90 1.34 11.67 -10.72
CA SER A 90 -0.04 11.23 -10.46
C SER A 90 -0.40 9.88 -11.09
N ASN A 91 0.40 9.37 -12.02
CA ASN A 91 0.19 8.07 -12.66
C ASN A 91 0.86 6.92 -11.89
N ASP A 92 1.77 7.22 -10.96
CA ASP A 92 2.53 6.21 -10.22
C ASP A 92 1.75 5.68 -9.01
N VAL A 93 0.74 6.44 -8.55
CA VAL A 93 -0.11 6.07 -7.41
C VAL A 93 -1.58 6.27 -7.77
N ILE A 94 -2.32 5.18 -7.86
CA ILE A 94 -3.76 5.18 -8.08
C ILE A 94 -4.45 4.83 -6.76
N ILE A 95 -5.18 5.80 -6.19
CA ILE A 95 -5.98 5.58 -4.99
C ILE A 95 -7.40 5.18 -5.41
N CYS A 96 -7.70 3.89 -5.32
CA CYS A 96 -9.06 3.38 -5.43
C CYS A 96 -9.72 3.37 -4.06
N ILE A 97 -10.65 4.30 -3.81
CA ILE A 97 -11.42 4.32 -2.56
C ILE A 97 -12.48 3.22 -2.62
N TYR A 98 -12.18 2.07 -2.01
CA TYR A 98 -13.17 1.04 -1.74
C TYR A 98 -13.96 1.45 -0.49
N ILE A 99 -15.18 1.95 -0.68
CA ILE A 99 -16.12 2.11 0.43
C ILE A 99 -16.61 0.70 0.79
N GLN A 100 -15.94 0.07 1.75
CA GLN A 100 -16.43 -1.15 2.37
C GLN A 100 -17.62 -0.79 3.27
N ILE A 101 -18.79 -0.59 2.64
CA ILE A 101 -20.07 -0.66 3.35
C ILE A 101 -20.10 -2.07 3.91
N SER A 102 -20.03 -2.20 5.23
CA SER A 102 -20.19 -3.47 5.93
C SER A 102 -21.64 -3.93 5.78
N ILE A 103 -22.01 -4.40 4.59
CA ILE A 103 -23.16 -5.27 4.40
C ILE A 103 -22.61 -6.69 4.48
N ILE A 104 -22.80 -7.22 5.68
CA ILE A 104 -22.84 -8.62 6.04
C ILE A 104 -23.50 -9.40 4.88
N TYR A 105 -22.74 -10.36 4.32
CA TYR A 105 -23.13 -11.45 3.42
C TYR A 105 -23.29 -11.20 1.91
N LEU A 106 -22.67 -12.13 1.18
CA LEU A 106 -22.85 -12.55 -0.22
C LEU A 106 -22.03 -11.86 -1.33
N ASN A 107 -21.21 -12.69 -1.98
CA ASN A 107 -20.70 -12.59 -3.36
C ASN A 107 -19.47 -11.70 -3.65
N LEU A 108 -18.37 -11.95 -2.94
CA LEU A 108 -17.03 -11.51 -3.34
C LEU A 108 -16.61 -12.06 -4.72
N HIS A 109 -17.20 -13.17 -5.18
CA HIS A 109 -16.78 -13.87 -6.40
C HIS A 109 -17.26 -13.23 -7.71
N LYS A 110 -18.25 -12.32 -7.68
CA LYS A 110 -18.80 -11.70 -8.90
C LYS A 110 -18.24 -10.31 -9.22
N LEU A 111 -17.57 -9.64 -8.27
CA LEU A 111 -17.08 -8.27 -8.48
C LEU A 111 -15.69 -8.24 -9.15
N ILE A 112 -14.84 -9.24 -8.88
CA ILE A 112 -13.47 -9.33 -9.44
C ILE A 112 -13.50 -9.51 -10.96
N TYR A 113 -14.49 -10.24 -11.50
CA TYR A 113 -14.56 -10.49 -12.95
C TYR A 113 -14.99 -9.30 -13.80
N LYS A 114 -15.56 -8.23 -13.21
CA LYS A 114 -16.04 -7.07 -13.99
C LYS A 114 -14.96 -6.00 -14.21
N PHE A 115 -13.82 -6.09 -13.52
CA PHE A 115 -12.74 -5.10 -13.60
C PHE A 115 -11.56 -5.50 -14.50
N ILE A 116 -11.54 -6.73 -15.04
CA ILE A 116 -10.46 -7.21 -15.93
C ILE A 116 -10.70 -6.82 -17.41
N ASN A 117 -11.83 -6.17 -17.75
CA ASN A 117 -12.19 -5.84 -19.15
C ASN A 117 -12.43 -4.34 -19.42
N PHE A 118 -11.61 -3.44 -18.89
CA PHE A 118 -11.55 -2.04 -19.34
C PHE A 118 -10.11 -1.52 -19.33
#